data_AF-A0A1C8Y884-F1
#
_entry.id   AF-A0A1C8Y884-F1
#
_cell.length_a   1.000
_cell.length_b   1.000
_cell.length_c   1.000
_cell.angle_alpha   90.00
_cell.angle_beta   90.00
_cell.angle_gamma   90.00
#
_symmetry.space_group_name_H-M   'P 1'
#
loop_
_entity.id
_entity.type
_entity.pdbx_description
1 polymer ?
#
loop_
_entity_poly.entity_id
_entity_poly.type
_entity_poly.pdbx_seq_one_letter_code
_entity_poly.pdbx_strand_id
1 'polypeptide(L)'
;STNVSQTLGYNIGGNFQSAPSLGGNGSFNYSKSISYTQQNYVSEVEQQNSKSVLWGVKANSFATESGQKSAFDSDLFVGYKPHSKDPRDYFVPDSELPPLVQSGFNPSFIATVSHEKGSSDTSEFEITYGRNMDVTHAIKRSTHYGNSYLDGHRVHNAFVNRNYTVKYEVNWKTHEIKVKGQN
;
A
#
# COMPACT_ATOMS: atom_id res chain seq x y z
N SER A 1 -2.71 11.85 4.97
CA SER A 1 -3.86 11.47 5.82
C SER A 1 -3.73 10.01 6.23
N THR A 2 -4.03 9.68 7.49
CA THR A 2 -4.02 8.29 8.00
C THR A 2 -5.18 7.46 7.46
N ASN A 3 -6.35 8.08 7.27
CA ASN A 3 -7.50 7.47 6.60
C ASN A 3 -7.67 8.14 5.23
N VAL A 4 -7.70 7.35 4.18
CA VAL A 4 -8.03 7.80 2.82
C VAL A 4 -9.46 7.41 2.54
N SER A 5 -10.31 8.39 2.26
CA SER A 5 -11.71 8.17 1.95
C SER A 5 -12.15 9.12 0.84
N GLN A 6 -12.57 8.55 -0.28
CA GLN A 6 -12.91 9.29 -1.50
C GLN A 6 -14.12 8.65 -2.19
N THR A 7 -14.90 9.46 -2.90
CA THR A 7 -16.06 9.01 -3.66
C THR A 7 -15.94 9.42 -5.12
N LEU A 8 -16.17 8.45 -6.02
CA LEU A 8 -16.35 8.68 -7.45
C LEU A 8 -17.85 8.68 -7.76
N GLY A 9 -18.36 9.82 -8.21
CA GLY A 9 -19.73 9.99 -8.67
C GLY A 9 -19.84 9.91 -10.19
N TYR A 10 -20.95 9.35 -10.67
CA TYR A 10 -21.32 9.25 -12.08
C TYR A 10 -22.70 9.86 -12.30
N ASN A 11 -22.81 10.69 -13.33
CA ASN A 11 -24.07 11.21 -13.86
C ASN A 11 -24.31 10.73 -15.30
N ILE A 12 -25.58 10.55 -15.65
CA ILE A 12 -26.00 10.19 -17.01
C ILE A 12 -25.36 11.14 -18.03
N GLY A 13 -24.85 10.58 -19.12
CA GLY A 13 -24.11 11.32 -20.15
C GLY A 13 -22.59 11.18 -20.07
N GLY A 14 -22.05 10.31 -19.21
CA GLY A 14 -20.60 10.05 -19.15
C GLY A 14 -19.82 10.96 -18.20
N ASN A 15 -20.51 11.69 -17.32
CA ASN A 15 -19.88 12.68 -16.45
C ASN A 15 -19.39 12.05 -15.15
N PHE A 16 -18.09 12.10 -14.90
CA PHE A 16 -17.45 11.60 -13.68
C PHE A 16 -16.90 12.75 -12.83
N GLN A 17 -17.10 12.68 -11.53
CA GLN A 17 -16.57 13.65 -10.57
C GLN A 17 -16.01 12.91 -9.35
N SER A 18 -14.79 13.24 -8.93
CA SER A 18 -14.16 12.71 -7.73
C SER A 18 -14.18 13.74 -6.60
N ALA A 19 -14.55 13.33 -5.39
CA ALA A 19 -14.54 14.20 -4.21
C ALA A 19 -13.90 13.51 -2.99
N PRO A 20 -13.22 14.26 -2.10
CA PRO A 20 -12.90 13.78 -0.76
C PRO A 20 -14.21 13.41 -0.04
N SER A 21 -14.35 12.19 0.47
CA SER A 21 -15.66 11.74 0.97
C SER A 21 -15.96 12.33 2.36
N LEU A 22 -17.27 12.55 2.60
CA LEU A 22 -17.99 12.94 3.84
C LEU A 22 -18.60 14.34 3.73
N GLY A 23 -19.77 14.41 3.06
CA GLY A 23 -20.69 15.53 3.17
C GLY A 23 -20.54 16.58 2.09
N GLY A 24 -21.46 16.54 1.11
CA GLY A 24 -21.73 17.65 0.21
C GLY A 24 -20.96 17.60 -1.11
N ASN A 25 -21.56 16.95 -2.12
CA ASN A 25 -21.57 17.44 -3.51
C ASN A 25 -22.43 16.53 -4.38
N GLY A 26 -23.45 17.11 -5.03
CA GLY A 26 -24.17 16.56 -6.19
C GLY A 26 -25.09 15.36 -5.93
N SER A 27 -26.30 15.42 -6.48
CA SER A 27 -27.07 14.19 -6.73
C SER A 27 -26.38 13.44 -7.86
N PHE A 28 -25.80 12.28 -7.55
CA PHE A 28 -25.22 11.38 -8.56
C PHE A 28 -26.22 10.27 -8.91
N ASN A 29 -26.26 9.86 -10.18
CA ASN A 29 -27.03 8.67 -10.57
C ASN A 29 -26.43 7.38 -10.01
N TYR A 30 -25.10 7.31 -9.94
CA TYR A 30 -24.35 6.20 -9.36
C TYR A 30 -23.12 6.74 -8.64
N SER A 31 -22.71 6.09 -7.55
CA SER A 31 -21.46 6.43 -6.87
C SER A 31 -20.78 5.21 -6.29
N LYS A 32 -19.45 5.28 -6.19
CA LYS A 32 -18.61 4.23 -5.62
C LYS A 32 -17.54 4.89 -4.75
N SER A 33 -17.42 4.44 -3.50
CA SER A 33 -16.46 4.99 -2.54
C SER A 33 -15.31 4.01 -2.28
N ILE A 34 -14.15 4.58 -1.96
CA ILE A 34 -12.99 3.87 -1.39
C ILE A 34 -12.77 4.33 0.03
N SER A 35 -12.31 3.41 0.88
CA SER A 35 -11.82 3.74 2.21
C SER A 35 -10.74 2.76 2.62
N TYR A 36 -9.59 3.27 3.07
CA TYR A 36 -8.52 2.46 3.65
C TYR A 36 -7.69 3.28 4.65
N THR A 37 -7.05 2.58 5.57
CA THR A 37 -6.08 3.18 6.50
C THR A 37 -4.66 2.92 6.03
N GLN A 38 -3.79 3.90 6.24
CA GLN A 38 -2.37 3.87 5.86
C GLN A 38 -1.52 4.56 6.93
N GLN A 39 -1.77 4.26 8.20
CA GLN A 39 -1.04 4.86 9.31
C GLN A 39 0.47 4.67 9.11
N ASN A 40 1.23 5.77 9.22
CA ASN A 40 2.69 5.84 8.98
C ASN A 40 3.14 5.63 7.52
N TYR A 41 2.21 5.52 6.58
CA TYR A 41 2.46 5.34 5.15
C TYR A 41 1.86 6.52 4.35
N VAL A 42 2.28 6.63 3.09
CA VAL A 42 1.76 7.60 2.12
C VAL A 42 1.42 6.88 0.82
N SER A 43 0.28 7.24 0.23
CA SER A 43 -0.15 6.74 -1.07
C SER A 43 0.17 7.76 -2.14
N GLU A 44 0.80 7.30 -3.22
CA GLU A 44 1.13 8.11 -4.39
C GLU A 44 0.85 7.33 -5.68
N VAL A 45 0.51 8.05 -6.74
CA VAL A 45 0.44 7.49 -8.10
C VAL A 45 1.85 7.48 -8.66
N GLU A 46 2.48 6.31 -8.72
CA GLU A 46 3.85 6.16 -9.22
C GLU A 46 3.91 6.30 -10.75
N GLN A 47 2.89 5.77 -11.43
CA GLN A 47 2.79 5.83 -12.88
C GLN A 47 1.32 5.88 -13.29
N GLN A 48 0.99 6.74 -14.25
CA GLN A 48 -0.30 6.70 -14.93
C GLN A 48 -0.17 7.06 -16.41
N ASN A 49 -0.98 6.42 -17.23
CA ASN A 49 -1.23 6.77 -18.61
C ASN A 49 -2.64 6.29 -19.02
N SER A 50 -2.98 6.33 -20.30
CA SER A 50 -4.29 5.92 -20.81
C SER A 50 -4.59 4.41 -20.73
N LYS A 51 -3.61 3.58 -20.34
CA LYS A 51 -3.67 2.10 -20.33
C LYS A 51 -3.33 1.47 -18.99
N SER A 52 -2.69 2.21 -18.08
CA SER A 52 -2.25 1.69 -16.79
C SER A 52 -2.22 2.78 -15.73
N VAL A 53 -2.47 2.38 -14.50
CA VAL A 53 -2.25 3.19 -13.29
C VAL A 53 -1.65 2.30 -12.21
N LEU A 54 -0.62 2.82 -11.54
CA LEU A 54 0.13 2.15 -10.48
C LEU A 54 0.17 3.05 -9.25
N TRP A 55 -0.24 2.49 -8.12
CA TRP A 55 -0.16 3.15 -6.82
C TRP A 55 0.92 2.51 -5.96
N GLY A 56 1.71 3.35 -5.29
CA GLY A 56 2.63 2.95 -4.23
C GLY A 56 2.10 3.41 -2.88
N VAL A 57 1.93 2.48 -1.94
CA VAL A 57 1.64 2.79 -0.52
C VAL A 57 2.93 2.56 0.26
N LYS A 58 3.71 3.63 0.45
CA LYS A 58 5.09 3.58 0.95
C LYS A 58 5.19 4.01 2.39
N ALA A 59 6.08 3.37 3.15
CA ALA A 59 6.43 3.78 4.49
C ALA A 59 6.91 5.25 4.46
N ASN A 60 6.47 6.05 5.44
CA ASN A 60 6.73 7.50 5.45
C ASN A 60 7.38 7.97 6.75
N SER A 61 6.61 8.05 7.85
CA SER A 61 7.08 8.58 9.14
C SER A 61 6.43 7.83 10.30
N PHE A 62 7.21 7.55 11.33
CA PHE A 62 6.85 6.70 12.47
C PHE A 62 7.09 7.45 13.78
N ALA A 63 6.10 7.42 14.67
CA ALA A 63 6.26 7.90 16.04
C ALA A 63 6.94 6.79 16.85
N THR A 64 8.09 7.08 17.43
CA THR A 64 8.81 6.17 18.33
C THR A 64 9.02 6.85 19.68
N GLU A 65 9.42 6.10 20.71
CA GLU A 65 9.77 6.67 22.02
C GLU A 65 10.88 7.74 21.92
N SER A 66 11.82 7.56 20.99
CA SER A 66 12.92 8.49 20.73
C SER A 66 12.52 9.71 19.88
N GLY A 67 11.25 9.81 19.44
CA GLY A 67 10.74 10.86 18.57
C GLY A 67 10.28 10.36 17.21
N GLN A 68 10.05 11.29 16.28
CA GLN A 68 9.65 10.96 14.91
C GLN A 68 10.85 10.40 14.13
N LYS A 69 10.67 9.24 13.51
CA LYS A 69 11.65 8.61 12.62
C LYS A 69 11.10 8.50 11.20
N SER A 70 11.94 8.77 10.21
CA SER A 70 11.60 8.48 8.81
C SER A 70 11.58 6.98 8.54
N ALA A 71 10.86 6.55 7.51
CA ALA A 71 10.94 5.19 6.97
C ALA A 71 12.38 4.73 6.63
N PHE A 72 13.23 5.69 6.24
CA PHE A 72 14.62 5.44 5.85
C PHE A 72 15.60 5.41 7.03
N ASP A 73 15.13 5.67 8.25
CA ASP A 73 15.95 5.55 9.46
C ASP A 73 16.40 4.10 9.66
N SER A 74 17.72 3.90 9.82
CA SER A 74 18.35 2.58 9.92
C SER A 74 17.94 1.84 11.19
N ASP A 75 17.61 2.58 12.25
CA ASP A 75 17.20 2.08 13.56
C ASP A 75 15.68 2.01 13.72
N LEU A 76 14.91 2.24 12.64
CA LEU A 76 13.46 2.08 12.70
C LEU A 76 13.09 0.63 13.05
N PHE A 77 12.26 0.48 14.09
CA PHE A 77 11.82 -0.78 14.72
C PHE A 77 12.88 -1.56 15.49
N VAL A 78 14.13 -1.10 15.55
CA VAL A 78 15.17 -1.75 16.36
C VAL A 78 14.87 -1.52 17.85
N GLY A 79 14.90 -2.60 18.63
CA GLY A 79 14.69 -2.54 20.08
C GLY A 79 15.91 -1.98 20.81
N TYR A 80 15.78 -1.70 22.10
CA TYR A 80 16.88 -1.18 22.90
C TYR A 80 17.95 -2.24 23.24
N LYS A 81 17.50 -3.34 23.86
CA LYS A 81 18.32 -4.52 24.18
C LYS A 81 17.46 -5.77 23.99
N PRO A 82 18.04 -6.86 23.51
CA PRO A 82 17.28 -8.07 23.28
C PRO A 82 16.96 -8.74 24.62
N HIS A 83 15.70 -9.16 24.78
CA HIS A 83 15.24 -9.89 25.96
C HIS A 83 15.80 -11.33 25.98
N SER A 84 15.91 -11.97 24.82
CA SER A 84 16.52 -13.29 24.67
C SER A 84 17.41 -13.37 23.41
N LYS A 85 17.76 -14.59 22.98
CA LYS A 85 18.46 -14.84 21.71
C LYS A 85 17.51 -15.01 20.52
N ASP A 86 16.19 -15.00 20.75
CA ASP A 86 15.20 -15.05 19.68
C ASP A 86 15.37 -13.81 18.77
N PRO A 87 15.44 -13.97 17.43
CA PRO A 87 15.51 -12.84 16.51
C PRO A 87 14.39 -11.81 16.70
N ARG A 88 13.19 -12.22 17.13
CA ARG A 88 12.06 -11.30 17.37
C ARG A 88 12.35 -10.31 18.49
N ASP A 89 13.10 -10.72 19.50
CA ASP A 89 13.40 -9.89 20.69
C ASP A 89 14.38 -8.74 20.39
N TYR A 90 14.95 -8.69 19.18
CA TYR A 90 15.82 -7.60 18.74
C TYR A 90 15.05 -6.39 18.19
N PHE A 91 13.74 -6.53 18.03
CA PHE A 91 12.85 -5.50 17.47
C PHE A 91 11.76 -5.11 18.47
N VAL A 92 11.19 -3.91 18.32
CA VAL A 92 10.08 -3.42 19.15
C VAL A 92 8.87 -4.36 19.12
N PRO A 93 8.06 -4.46 20.19
CA PRO A 93 6.87 -5.31 20.23
C PRO A 93 5.80 -4.89 19.22
N ASP A 94 4.85 -5.79 18.91
CA ASP A 94 3.81 -5.56 17.90
C ASP A 94 2.91 -4.34 18.23
N SER A 95 2.75 -4.02 19.52
CA SER A 95 2.02 -2.84 19.98
C SER A 95 2.63 -1.51 19.51
N GLU A 96 3.91 -1.50 19.13
CA GLU A 96 4.61 -0.33 18.58
C GLU A 96 4.70 -0.34 17.05
N LEU A 97 4.23 -1.43 16.40
CA LEU A 97 4.24 -1.57 14.96
C LEU A 97 2.89 -1.10 14.38
N PRO A 98 2.87 -0.29 13.31
CA PRO A 98 1.62 0.08 12.69
C PRO A 98 0.98 -1.12 11.97
N PRO A 99 -0.35 -1.11 11.75
CA PRO A 99 -1.08 -2.23 11.15
C PRO A 99 -0.49 -2.74 9.83
N LEU A 100 0.06 -1.85 9.00
CA LEU A 100 0.66 -2.19 7.70
C LEU A 100 1.97 -2.99 7.83
N VAL A 101 2.62 -2.98 8.99
CA VAL A 101 3.82 -3.78 9.30
C VAL A 101 3.44 -5.07 10.02
N GLN A 102 2.63 -4.99 11.08
CA GLN A 102 2.32 -6.17 11.92
C GLN A 102 1.27 -7.11 11.33
N SER A 103 0.41 -6.61 10.43
CA SER A 103 -0.71 -7.39 9.89
C SER A 103 -0.71 -7.37 8.36
N GLY A 104 -0.91 -6.20 7.75
CA GLY A 104 -0.95 -6.05 6.31
C GLY A 104 -1.77 -4.84 5.87
N PHE A 105 -1.98 -4.74 4.56
CA PHE A 105 -2.70 -3.63 3.94
C PHE A 105 -4.03 -4.11 3.36
N ASN A 106 -5.09 -3.34 3.61
CA ASN A 106 -6.42 -3.58 3.06
C ASN A 106 -6.68 -2.55 1.94
N PRO A 107 -6.36 -2.87 0.67
CA PRO A 107 -6.45 -1.91 -0.41
C PRO A 107 -7.90 -1.58 -0.76
N SER A 108 -8.15 -0.32 -1.09
CA SER A 108 -9.42 0.14 -1.64
C SER A 108 -9.12 1.23 -2.68
N PHE A 109 -9.14 0.84 -3.96
CA PHE A 109 -8.81 1.71 -5.09
C PHE A 109 -9.89 1.59 -6.17
N ILE A 110 -10.03 2.63 -6.99
CA ILE A 110 -10.96 2.67 -8.13
C ILE A 110 -10.20 3.17 -9.35
N ALA A 111 -10.44 2.52 -10.49
CA ALA A 111 -10.08 3.01 -11.82
C ALA A 111 -11.30 2.84 -12.73
N THR A 112 -11.55 3.83 -13.58
CA THR A 112 -12.58 3.77 -14.62
C THR A 112 -11.90 3.72 -15.98
N VAL A 113 -12.32 2.77 -16.82
CA VAL A 113 -11.82 2.60 -18.19
C VAL A 113 -12.98 2.76 -19.17
N SER A 114 -12.73 3.43 -20.29
CA SER A 114 -13.69 3.54 -21.40
C SER A 114 -13.35 2.54 -22.50
N HIS A 115 -14.36 2.17 -23.28
CA HIS A 115 -14.23 1.28 -24.43
C HIS A 115 -15.04 1.85 -25.60
N GLU A 116 -14.44 1.84 -26.79
CA GLU A 116 -15.06 2.36 -28.00
C GLU A 116 -16.11 1.37 -28.52
N LYS A 117 -17.36 1.85 -28.64
CA LYS A 117 -18.49 1.02 -29.09
C LYS A 117 -18.23 0.46 -30.48
N GLY A 118 -18.44 -0.85 -30.65
CA GLY A 118 -18.30 -1.53 -31.94
C GLY A 118 -16.86 -1.84 -32.36
N SER A 119 -15.86 -1.57 -31.53
CA SER A 119 -14.45 -1.87 -31.84
C SER A 119 -14.07 -3.34 -31.59
N SER A 120 -14.36 -3.86 -30.40
CA SER A 120 -14.13 -5.26 -30.01
C SER A 120 -15.13 -5.69 -28.94
N ASP A 121 -15.45 -6.99 -28.88
CA ASP A 121 -16.36 -7.50 -27.84
C ASP A 121 -15.64 -7.69 -26.50
N THR A 122 -14.32 -7.87 -26.49
CA THR A 122 -13.54 -8.21 -25.28
C THR A 122 -12.32 -7.31 -25.06
N SER A 123 -11.87 -7.25 -23.81
CA SER A 123 -10.59 -6.64 -23.39
C SER A 123 -9.97 -7.42 -22.24
N GLU A 124 -8.66 -7.36 -22.10
CA GLU A 124 -7.92 -8.02 -21.02
C GLU A 124 -7.31 -6.97 -20.07
N PHE A 125 -7.36 -7.26 -18.78
CA PHE A 125 -6.82 -6.43 -17.71
C PHE A 125 -5.92 -7.26 -16.81
N GLU A 126 -4.83 -6.68 -16.34
CA GLU A 126 -4.00 -7.27 -15.30
C GLU A 126 -4.10 -6.41 -14.04
N ILE A 127 -4.46 -7.06 -12.93
CA ILE A 127 -4.50 -6.42 -11.62
C ILE A 127 -3.39 -7.04 -10.78
N THR A 128 -2.47 -6.20 -10.31
CA THR A 128 -1.29 -6.64 -9.56
C THR A 128 -1.32 -6.09 -8.14
N TYR A 129 -1.25 -6.99 -7.16
CA TYR A 129 -1.16 -6.67 -5.73
C TYR A 129 0.18 -7.19 -5.23
N GLY A 130 0.90 -6.40 -4.44
CA GLY A 130 2.23 -6.83 -4.02
C GLY A 130 2.88 -5.94 -2.98
N ARG A 131 4.15 -6.20 -2.73
CA ARG A 131 4.96 -5.49 -1.74
C ARG A 131 6.42 -5.43 -2.15
N ASN A 132 7.05 -4.33 -1.77
CA ASN A 132 8.50 -4.19 -1.70
C ASN A 132 8.90 -4.30 -0.22
N MET A 133 9.88 -5.15 0.07
CA MET A 133 10.31 -5.43 1.43
C MET A 133 11.75 -4.97 1.62
N ASP A 134 11.94 -4.30 2.74
CA ASP A 134 13.24 -3.98 3.30
C ASP A 134 13.66 -5.06 4.31
N VAL A 135 14.95 -5.13 4.61
CA VAL A 135 15.49 -5.93 5.71
C VAL A 135 16.23 -5.01 6.69
N THR A 136 15.85 -5.04 7.96
CA THR A 136 16.61 -4.41 9.04
C THR A 136 17.41 -5.47 9.78
N HIS A 137 18.72 -5.29 9.88
CA HIS A 137 19.57 -6.05 10.79
C HIS A 137 19.71 -5.29 12.10
N ALA A 138 19.50 -5.96 13.23
CA ALA A 138 19.73 -5.41 14.55
C ALA A 138 20.96 -6.11 15.16
N ILE A 139 22.03 -5.35 15.38
CA ILE A 139 23.35 -5.87 15.76
C ILE A 139 23.61 -5.52 17.22
N LYS A 140 23.80 -6.55 18.05
CA LYS A 140 24.25 -6.39 19.42
C LYS A 140 25.77 -6.28 19.46
N ARG A 141 26.29 -5.08 19.76
CA ARG A 141 27.73 -4.88 20.00
C ARG A 141 28.03 -5.06 21.50
N SER A 142 28.79 -6.11 21.84
CA SER A 142 29.26 -6.32 23.21
C SER A 142 30.50 -5.45 23.46
N THR A 143 30.43 -4.56 24.44
CA THR A 143 31.57 -3.73 24.87
C THR A 143 31.65 -3.69 26.40
N HIS A 144 32.87 -3.68 26.93
CA HIS A 144 33.13 -3.42 28.35
C HIS A 144 33.16 -1.91 28.67
N TYR A 145 33.15 -1.07 27.64
CA TYR A 145 33.24 0.39 27.75
C TYR A 145 32.24 1.05 26.80
N GLY A 146 31.39 1.95 27.33
CA GLY A 146 30.37 2.65 26.56
C GLY A 146 29.03 1.90 26.48
N ASN A 147 28.25 2.23 25.46
CA ASN A 147 26.86 1.82 25.36
C ASN A 147 26.68 0.48 24.64
N SER A 148 25.73 -0.35 25.09
CA SER A 148 25.48 -1.71 24.58
C SER A 148 24.08 -1.88 24.00
N TYR A 149 23.58 -0.83 23.34
CA TYR A 149 22.31 -0.87 22.62
C TYR A 149 22.45 -1.62 21.30
N LEU A 150 21.31 -2.04 20.75
CA LEU A 150 21.27 -2.57 19.40
C LEU A 150 21.51 -1.46 18.37
N ASP A 151 22.27 -1.81 17.35
CA ASP A 151 22.61 -0.93 16.22
C ASP A 151 21.89 -1.45 14.97
N GLY A 152 21.10 -0.59 14.33
CA GLY A 152 20.29 -0.91 13.18
C GLY A 152 21.02 -0.68 11.86
N HIS A 153 20.92 -1.65 10.95
CA HIS A 153 21.38 -1.51 9.58
C HIS A 153 20.29 -1.91 8.60
N ARG A 154 19.91 -1.00 7.71
CA ARG A 154 18.84 -1.21 6.73
C ARG A 154 19.39 -1.62 5.37
N VAL A 155 18.83 -2.66 4.79
CA VAL A 155 18.94 -2.99 3.37
C VAL A 155 17.61 -2.60 2.72
N HIS A 156 17.60 -1.43 2.09
CA HIS A 156 16.43 -0.93 1.37
C HIS A 156 16.22 -1.70 0.07
N ASN A 157 14.96 -1.97 -0.30
CA ASN A 157 14.58 -2.72 -1.49
C ASN A 157 15.22 -4.12 -1.56
N ALA A 158 15.39 -4.78 -0.41
CA ALA A 158 15.98 -6.12 -0.33
C ALA A 158 15.20 -7.14 -1.18
N PHE A 159 13.86 -7.06 -1.17
CA PHE A 159 13.00 -7.90 -1.99
C PHE A 159 11.87 -7.07 -2.62
N VAL A 160 12.06 -6.70 -3.88
CA VAL A 160 11.08 -5.90 -4.63
C VAL A 160 10.16 -6.77 -5.49
N ASN A 161 9.03 -6.20 -5.89
CA ASN A 161 8.05 -6.79 -6.80
C ASN A 161 7.60 -8.19 -6.40
N ARG A 162 7.38 -8.41 -5.09
CA ARG A 162 6.77 -9.63 -4.57
C ARG A 162 5.27 -9.54 -4.81
N ASN A 163 4.90 -9.78 -6.05
CA ASN A 163 3.62 -9.43 -6.63
C ASN A 163 2.81 -10.68 -6.99
N TYR A 164 1.50 -10.57 -6.81
CA TYR A 164 0.49 -11.48 -7.30
C TYR A 164 -0.35 -10.75 -8.35
N THR A 165 -0.33 -11.26 -9.56
CA THR A 165 -0.97 -10.67 -10.74
C THR A 165 -2.04 -11.61 -11.25
N VAL A 166 -3.25 -11.09 -11.38
CA VAL A 166 -4.37 -11.83 -11.96
C VAL A 166 -4.80 -11.16 -13.25
N LYS A 167 -4.92 -11.96 -14.31
CA LYS A 167 -5.40 -11.55 -15.62
C LYS A 167 -6.90 -11.81 -15.73
N TYR A 168 -7.64 -10.79 -16.10
CA TYR A 168 -9.09 -10.83 -16.31
C TYR A 168 -9.42 -10.56 -17.77
N GLU A 169 -10.43 -11.23 -18.30
CA GLU A 169 -11.08 -10.87 -19.57
C GLU A 169 -12.47 -10.31 -19.26
N VAL A 170 -12.76 -9.13 -19.80
CA VAL A 170 -14.07 -8.48 -19.74
C VAL A 170 -14.70 -8.56 -21.12
N ASN A 171 -15.95 -9.02 -21.18
CA ASN A 171 -16.75 -8.97 -22.39
C ASN A 171 -17.75 -7.80 -22.29
N TRP A 172 -17.56 -6.79 -23.13
CA TRP A 172 -18.35 -5.56 -23.14
C TRP A 172 -19.78 -5.77 -23.65
N LYS A 173 -20.02 -6.84 -24.43
CA LYS A 173 -21.31 -7.17 -25.01
C LYS A 173 -22.17 -8.01 -24.05
N THR A 174 -21.57 -8.97 -23.37
CA THR A 174 -22.27 -9.87 -22.43
C THR A 174 -22.18 -9.42 -20.98
N HIS A 175 -21.31 -8.44 -20.67
CA HIS A 175 -21.00 -7.96 -19.32
C HIS A 175 -20.39 -9.04 -18.42
N GLU A 176 -19.84 -10.10 -19.01
CA GLU A 176 -19.17 -11.19 -18.30
C GLU A 176 -17.73 -10.81 -17.95
N ILE A 177 -17.28 -11.24 -16.77
CA ILE A 177 -15.90 -11.13 -16.32
C ILE A 177 -15.40 -12.52 -15.97
N LYS A 178 -14.24 -12.92 -16.49
CA LYS A 178 -13.60 -14.20 -16.16
C LYS A 178 -12.12 -14.05 -15.89
N VAL A 179 -11.59 -14.92 -15.03
CA VAL A 179 -10.16 -15.04 -14.79
C VAL A 179 -9.52 -15.85 -15.92
N LYS A 180 -8.43 -15.34 -16.48
CA LYS A 180 -7.66 -15.97 -17.57
C LYS A 180 -6.39 -16.65 -17.07
N GLY A 181 -5.85 -16.20 -15.94
CA GLY A 181 -4.65 -16.76 -15.35
C GLY A 181 -4.12 -15.93 -14.19
N GLN A 182 -3.16 -16.50 -13.46
CA GLN A 182 -2.45 -15.88 -12.34
C GLN A 182 -1.03 -16.43 -12.27
N ASN A 183 -0.13 -15.73 -11.59
CA ASN A 183 1.26 -16.16 -11.33
C ASN A 183 1.50 -16.60 -9.88
#